data_AF-A0A8H4NBB7-F1
#
_entry.id   AF-A0A8H4NBB7-F1
#
_cell.length_a   1.000
_cell.length_b   1.000
_cell.length_c   1.000
_cell.angle_alpha   90.00
_cell.angle_beta   90.00
_cell.angle_gamma   90.00
#
_symmetry.space_group_name_H-M   'P 1'
#
loop_
_entity.id
_entity.type
_entity.pdbx_description
1 polymer ?
#
loop_
_entity_poly.entity_id
_entity_poly.type
_entity_poly.pdbx_seq_one_letter_code
_entity_poly.pdbx_strand_id
1 'polypeptide(L)'
;MSTGLRDGLRVFAQSPVHRTPSLASLFIAVIAWTTFLFSLVAWAVNIHHFIHKDSLTQLLYEVAADSLYHQHGGLAFESLEHRRSVLSSTLLSSQNTLERIRRDNAKSNSTTSPASTALTVAEKQQKHNLENLHRTCAGVTAFRVKDPDPYAVDNGKILGVRIEVSVKGKFAAPYYLLLNRAFPENGDLRIHKHTIPPCIPLQALVARYLPQRSPSSENGSMQQSRPQDLHRLVRTLRQELVSHQLRLDAVVKLRRDAGLSEDFGAGSVRRRRGKAGIADVKAIDVAAREIEIRWADASTARILLSKKGVVEKVVARSSDGSTRMKAIERAVKNGDGRVEGVLERLVRSSEAV
;
A
#
# COMPACT_ATOMS: atom_id res chain seq x y z
N MET A 1 57.63 -42.73 59.18
CA MET A 1 57.04 -42.73 60.55
C MET A 1 55.76 -43.56 60.51
N SER A 2 55.69 -44.55 61.41
CA SER A 2 54.52 -45.34 61.86
C SER A 2 53.64 -46.07 60.82
N THR A 3 53.77 -47.41 60.69
CA THR A 3 52.89 -48.47 61.28
C THR A 3 51.44 -48.38 60.80
N GLY A 4 50.86 -49.33 60.05
CA GLY A 4 50.91 -50.78 60.20
C GLY A 4 49.69 -51.25 61.00
N LEU A 5 48.67 -51.80 60.32
CA LEU A 5 47.70 -52.71 60.95
C LEU A 5 47.18 -53.71 59.91
N ARG A 6 47.62 -54.96 60.07
CA ARG A 6 47.03 -56.17 59.51
C ARG A 6 45.87 -56.57 60.41
N ASP A 7 44.84 -57.16 59.82
CA ASP A 7 44.09 -58.35 60.28
C ASP A 7 42.89 -58.50 59.32
N GLY A 8 42.53 -59.66 58.78
CA GLY A 8 42.67 -60.99 59.33
C GLY A 8 41.27 -61.60 59.41
N LEU A 9 40.64 -61.92 58.28
CA LEU A 9 39.49 -62.82 58.26
C LEU A 9 39.54 -63.72 57.01
N ARG A 10 40.25 -64.84 57.19
CA ARG A 10 39.99 -66.09 56.47
C ARG A 10 38.66 -66.63 56.99
N VAL A 11 37.63 -66.62 56.15
CA VAL A 11 36.42 -67.44 56.34
C VAL A 11 36.44 -68.53 55.28
N PHE A 12 36.15 -69.74 55.74
CA PHE A 12 36.34 -71.01 55.08
C PHE A 12 35.70 -71.11 53.69
N ALA A 13 36.48 -71.71 52.79
CA ALA A 13 36.00 -72.30 51.56
C ALA A 13 34.91 -73.35 51.86
N GLN A 14 33.67 -73.05 51.49
CA GLN A 14 32.72 -74.06 51.06
C GLN A 14 32.73 -74.04 49.52
N SER A 15 33.15 -75.16 48.93
CA SER A 15 33.10 -75.42 47.50
C SER A 15 31.69 -75.17 46.95
N PRO A 16 31.47 -74.21 46.04
CA PRO A 16 30.19 -74.09 45.37
C PRO A 16 30.05 -75.28 44.42
N VAL A 17 29.09 -76.16 44.73
CA VAL A 17 28.59 -77.17 43.81
C VAL A 17 28.25 -76.45 42.49
N HIS A 18 28.95 -76.78 41.41
CA HIS A 18 28.63 -76.35 40.05
C HIS A 18 27.23 -76.85 39.69
N ARG A 19 26.20 -76.09 40.06
CA ARG A 19 24.90 -76.18 39.40
C ARG A 19 25.07 -75.46 38.08
N THR A 20 25.14 -76.24 37.00
CA THR A 20 24.96 -75.70 35.65
C THR A 20 23.74 -74.78 35.67
N PRO A 21 23.86 -73.50 35.25
CA PRO A 21 22.72 -72.61 35.23
C PRO A 21 21.65 -73.28 34.37
N SER A 22 20.46 -73.49 34.94
CA SER A 22 19.36 -74.02 34.16
C SER A 22 19.14 -73.06 32.99
N LEU A 23 18.69 -73.59 31.83
CA LEU A 23 18.42 -72.78 30.65
C LEU A 23 17.59 -71.52 31.00
N ALA A 24 16.66 -71.64 31.95
CA ALA A 24 15.87 -70.52 32.46
C ALA A 24 16.71 -69.36 33.02
N SER A 25 17.80 -69.62 33.74
CA SER A 25 18.69 -68.59 34.30
C SER A 25 19.48 -67.84 33.22
N LEU A 26 19.94 -68.55 32.18
CA LEU A 26 20.61 -67.93 31.04
C LEU A 26 19.61 -67.09 30.22
N PHE A 27 18.38 -67.58 30.03
CA PHE A 27 17.33 -66.80 29.37
C PHE A 27 16.98 -65.52 30.12
N ILE A 28 16.85 -65.56 31.45
CA ILE A 28 16.58 -64.37 32.26
C ILE A 28 17.75 -63.38 32.18
N ALA A 29 19.00 -63.87 32.23
CA ALA A 29 20.17 -63.02 32.11
C ALA A 29 20.24 -62.32 30.74
N VAL A 30 19.95 -63.04 29.65
CA VAL A 30 19.90 -62.46 28.29
C VAL A 30 18.78 -61.41 28.19
N ILE A 31 17.59 -61.70 28.70
CA ILE A 31 16.47 -60.73 28.70
C ILE A 31 16.86 -59.48 29.49
N ALA A 32 17.41 -59.65 30.70
CA ALA A 32 17.84 -58.52 31.54
C ALA A 32 18.94 -57.68 30.86
N TRP A 33 19.86 -58.31 30.14
CA TRP A 33 20.93 -57.60 29.43
C TRP A 33 20.39 -56.85 28.22
N THR A 34 19.45 -57.45 27.47
CA THR A 34 18.81 -56.78 26.32
C THR A 34 17.95 -55.61 26.75
N THR A 35 17.19 -55.71 27.84
CA THR A 35 16.39 -54.60 28.36
C THR A 35 17.27 -53.47 28.90
N PHE A 36 18.39 -53.80 29.55
CA PHE A 36 19.37 -52.81 29.97
C PHE A 36 20.00 -52.07 28.78
N LEU A 37 20.41 -52.80 27.73
CA LEU A 37 20.97 -52.20 26.54
C LEU A 37 19.96 -51.28 25.84
N PHE A 38 18.69 -51.71 25.75
CA PHE A 38 17.63 -50.92 25.15
C PHE A 38 17.35 -49.65 25.95
N SER A 39 17.36 -49.73 27.29
CA SER A 39 17.22 -48.56 28.16
C SER A 39 18.39 -47.59 28.02
N LEU A 40 19.61 -48.10 27.85
CA LEU A 40 20.81 -47.26 27.69
C LEU A 40 20.78 -46.51 26.34
N VAL A 41 20.36 -47.20 25.26
CA VAL A 41 20.19 -46.59 23.94
C VAL A 41 19.06 -45.56 23.96
N ALA A 42 17.92 -45.88 24.59
CA ALA A 42 16.81 -44.93 24.74
C ALA A 42 17.23 -43.70 25.54
N TRP A 43 18.02 -43.87 26.60
CA TRP A 43 18.56 -42.78 27.40
C TRP A 43 19.56 -41.93 26.59
N ALA A 44 20.45 -42.55 25.83
CA ALA A 44 21.40 -41.84 24.96
C ALA A 44 20.71 -41.04 23.85
N VAL A 45 19.67 -41.61 23.21
CA VAL A 45 18.85 -40.91 22.21
C VAL A 45 18.11 -39.74 22.85
N ASN A 46 17.58 -39.91 24.07
CA ASN A 46 16.88 -38.83 24.77
C ASN A 46 17.82 -37.70 25.17
N ILE A 47 19.05 -38.00 25.60
CA ILE A 47 20.09 -37.00 25.91
C ILE A 47 20.55 -36.28 24.65
N HIS A 48 20.81 -37.00 23.56
CA HIS A 48 21.17 -36.38 22.29
C HIS A 48 20.05 -35.45 21.79
N HIS A 49 18.78 -35.87 21.92
CA HIS A 49 17.63 -35.05 21.56
C HIS A 49 17.45 -33.84 22.48
N PHE A 50 17.75 -33.97 23.77
CA PHE A 50 17.69 -32.88 24.75
C PHE A 50 18.78 -31.82 24.50
N ILE A 51 20.04 -32.26 24.32
CA ILE A 51 21.18 -31.36 24.02
C ILE A 51 20.97 -30.62 22.70
N HIS A 52 20.49 -31.31 21.65
CA HIS A 52 20.23 -30.66 20.36
C HIS A 52 19.03 -29.70 20.39
N LYS A 53 18.01 -29.96 21.22
CA LYS A 53 16.87 -29.06 21.40
C LYS A 53 17.25 -27.78 22.13
N ASP A 54 18.09 -27.86 23.16
CA ASP A 54 18.53 -26.68 23.90
C ASP A 54 19.47 -25.80 23.05
N SER A 55 20.35 -26.41 22.25
CA SER A 55 21.22 -25.67 21.32
C SER A 55 20.43 -25.03 20.16
N LEU A 56 19.44 -25.72 19.60
CA LEU A 56 18.61 -25.15 18.53
C LEU A 56 17.65 -24.07 19.05
N THR A 57 17.11 -24.24 20.26
CA THR A 57 16.26 -23.20 20.86
C THR A 57 17.08 -21.96 21.24
N GLN A 58 18.32 -22.11 21.74
CA GLN A 58 19.23 -20.99 21.96
C GLN A 58 19.62 -20.27 20.67
N LEU A 59 19.99 -21.01 19.61
CA LEU A 59 20.30 -20.41 18.31
C LEU A 59 19.08 -19.72 17.69
N LEU A 60 17.88 -20.29 17.82
CA LEU A 60 16.65 -19.65 17.38
C LEU A 60 16.34 -18.39 18.22
N TYR A 61 16.66 -18.39 19.51
CA TYR A 61 16.47 -17.24 20.38
C TYR A 61 17.45 -16.11 20.04
N GLU A 62 18.72 -16.44 19.78
CA GLU A 62 19.73 -15.47 19.36
C GLU A 62 19.42 -14.90 17.96
N VAL A 63 19.07 -15.73 16.98
CA VAL A 63 18.67 -15.26 15.65
C VAL A 63 17.39 -14.43 15.69
N ALA A 64 16.41 -14.81 16.51
CA ALA A 64 15.20 -14.03 16.71
C ALA A 64 15.49 -12.71 17.45
N ALA A 65 16.39 -12.72 18.44
CA ALA A 65 16.83 -11.53 19.15
C ALA A 65 17.56 -10.58 18.21
N ASP A 66 18.52 -11.05 17.42
CA ASP A 66 19.26 -10.24 16.43
C ASP A 66 18.33 -9.69 15.35
N SER A 67 17.37 -10.50 14.86
CA SER A 67 16.35 -10.04 13.93
C SER A 67 15.45 -8.96 14.55
N LEU A 68 15.06 -9.12 15.82
CA LEU A 68 14.28 -8.11 16.55
C LEU A 68 15.10 -6.85 16.83
N TYR A 69 16.37 -6.97 17.21
CA TYR A 69 17.26 -5.82 17.43
C TYR A 69 17.53 -5.05 16.14
N HIS A 70 17.73 -5.73 15.00
CA HIS A 70 17.87 -5.06 13.70
C HIS A 70 16.56 -4.41 13.25
N GLN A 71 15.42 -5.07 13.46
CA GLN A 71 14.12 -4.54 13.09
C GLN A 71 13.73 -3.34 13.98
N HIS A 72 13.89 -3.43 15.29
CA HIS A 72 13.63 -2.34 16.23
C HIS A 72 14.66 -1.21 16.13
N GLY A 73 15.94 -1.54 15.94
CA GLY A 73 17.01 -0.58 15.72
C GLY A 73 16.83 0.20 14.41
N GLY A 74 16.44 -0.49 13.33
CA GLY A 74 16.08 0.12 12.05
C GLY A 74 14.89 1.06 12.18
N LEU A 75 13.80 0.62 12.81
CA LEU A 75 12.62 1.46 13.06
C LEU A 75 12.94 2.68 13.94
N ALA A 76 13.76 2.51 14.98
CA ALA A 76 14.19 3.60 15.83
C ALA A 76 15.06 4.60 15.06
N PHE A 77 16.01 4.13 14.25
CA PHE A 77 16.85 4.95 13.41
C PHE A 77 16.02 5.75 12.39
N GLU A 78 15.11 5.10 11.66
CA GLU A 78 14.19 5.74 10.73
C GLU A 78 13.34 6.81 11.45
N SER A 79 12.86 6.53 12.66
CA SER A 79 12.09 7.50 13.44
C SER A 79 12.90 8.74 13.83
N LEU A 80 14.19 8.57 14.17
CA LEU A 80 15.10 9.66 14.51
C LEU A 80 15.48 10.47 13.27
N GLU A 81 15.75 9.82 12.15
CA GLU A 81 15.98 10.50 10.88
C GLU A 81 14.76 11.28 10.42
N HIS A 82 13.57 10.69 10.54
CA HIS A 82 12.31 11.36 10.25
C HIS A 82 12.11 12.57 11.16
N ARG A 83 12.31 12.42 12.47
CA ARG A 83 12.20 13.52 13.44
C ARG A 83 13.20 14.63 13.16
N ARG A 84 14.46 14.30 12.86
CA ARG A 84 15.48 15.27 12.44
C ARG A 84 15.05 16.00 11.18
N SER A 85 14.55 15.28 10.18
CA SER A 85 14.06 15.86 8.92
C SER A 85 12.92 16.84 9.19
N VAL A 86 11.93 16.45 10.00
CA VAL A 86 10.81 17.32 10.38
C VAL A 86 11.31 18.58 11.11
N LEU A 87 12.09 18.42 12.17
CA LEU A 87 12.61 19.56 12.95
C LEU A 87 13.46 20.51 12.10
N SER A 88 14.36 19.97 11.27
CA SER A 88 15.19 20.78 10.37
C SER A 88 14.35 21.57 9.38
N SER A 89 13.35 20.93 8.76
CA SER A 89 12.43 21.61 7.85
C SER A 89 11.61 22.71 8.56
N THR A 90 11.15 22.47 9.79
CA THR A 90 10.42 23.47 10.59
C THR A 90 11.30 24.66 10.94
N LEU A 91 12.55 24.42 11.38
CA LEU A 91 13.50 25.47 11.72
C LEU A 91 13.87 26.34 10.50
N LEU A 92 14.16 25.70 9.36
CA LEU A 92 14.50 26.39 8.10
C LEU A 92 13.30 27.12 7.49
N SER A 93 12.08 26.67 7.78
CA SER A 93 10.84 27.34 7.34
C SER A 93 10.44 28.51 8.22
N SER A 94 11.05 28.66 9.40
CA SER A 94 10.74 29.74 10.33
C SER A 94 11.33 31.07 9.87
N GLN A 95 10.46 32.09 9.79
CA GLN A 95 10.84 33.46 9.42
C GLN A 95 11.90 34.04 10.36
N ASN A 96 11.78 33.77 11.66
CA ASN A 96 12.73 34.25 12.69
C ASN A 96 14.15 33.70 12.47
N THR A 97 14.26 32.43 12.10
CA THR A 97 15.55 31.79 11.80
C THR A 97 16.18 32.40 10.56
N LEU A 98 15.39 32.59 9.51
CA LEU A 98 15.83 33.17 8.25
C LEU A 98 16.30 34.63 8.42
N GLU A 99 15.61 35.43 9.21
CA GLU A 99 16.03 36.81 9.53
C GLU A 99 17.33 36.87 10.34
N ARG A 100 17.55 35.93 11.26
CA ARG A 100 18.81 35.82 12.01
C ARG A 100 19.96 35.46 11.06
N ILE A 101 19.78 34.44 10.23
CA ILE A 101 20.79 34.02 9.23
C ILE A 101 21.11 35.17 8.27
N ARG A 102 20.10 35.91 7.79
CA ARG A 102 20.31 37.09 6.94
C ARG A 102 21.12 38.18 7.63
N ARG A 103 20.82 38.48 8.90
CA ARG A 103 21.57 39.47 9.69
C ARG A 103 23.02 39.05 9.92
N ASP A 104 23.25 37.77 10.20
CA ASP A 104 24.61 37.26 10.41
C ASP A 104 25.41 37.20 9.11
N ASN A 105 24.75 36.88 7.99
CA ASN A 105 25.38 36.95 6.67
C ASN A 105 25.72 38.38 6.26
N ALA A 106 24.87 39.37 6.58
CA ALA A 106 25.14 40.79 6.31
C ALA A 106 26.34 41.35 7.11
N LYS A 107 26.68 40.72 8.24
CA LYS A 107 27.89 41.05 9.03
C LYS A 107 29.14 40.35 8.51
N SER A 108 28.99 39.36 7.62
CA SER A 108 30.08 38.57 7.08
C SER A 108 30.52 39.13 5.73
N ASN A 109 31.78 39.55 5.62
CA ASN A 109 32.35 40.04 4.35
C ASN A 109 32.82 38.92 3.41
N SER A 110 32.72 37.65 3.83
CA SER A 110 33.19 36.50 3.06
C SER A 110 32.03 35.75 2.40
N THR A 111 32.11 35.54 1.09
CA THR A 111 31.15 34.77 0.28
C THR A 111 31.12 33.27 0.57
N THR A 112 32.10 32.76 1.33
CA THR A 112 32.21 31.34 1.74
C THR A 112 31.88 31.11 3.21
N SER A 113 31.28 32.10 3.89
CA SER A 113 30.98 31.97 5.32
C SER A 113 29.95 30.86 5.58
N PRO A 114 29.96 30.22 6.76
CA PRO A 114 28.90 29.29 7.15
C PRO A 114 27.51 29.95 7.12
N ALA A 115 27.43 31.27 7.37
CA ALA A 115 26.20 32.04 7.27
C ALA A 115 25.69 32.14 5.82
N SER A 116 26.58 32.32 4.84
CA SER A 116 26.22 32.33 3.41
C SER A 116 25.69 30.96 2.97
N THR A 117 26.32 29.86 3.40
CA THR A 117 25.86 28.50 3.11
C THR A 117 24.49 28.24 3.75
N ALA A 118 24.32 28.60 5.02
CA ALA A 118 23.04 28.47 5.71
C ALA A 118 21.93 29.29 5.03
N LEU A 119 22.24 30.48 4.51
CA LEU A 119 21.29 31.30 3.77
C LEU A 119 20.84 30.62 2.48
N THR A 120 21.76 30.06 1.69
CA THR A 120 21.38 29.33 0.46
C THR A 120 20.49 28.12 0.74
N VAL A 121 20.73 27.41 1.84
CA VAL A 121 19.90 26.27 2.28
C VAL A 121 18.51 26.76 2.72
N ALA A 122 18.44 27.84 3.48
CA ALA A 122 17.17 28.43 3.91
C ALA A 122 16.34 28.95 2.74
N GLU A 123 16.96 29.62 1.76
CA GLU A 123 16.30 30.10 0.54
C GLU A 123 15.82 28.94 -0.34
N LYS A 124 16.63 27.89 -0.47
CA LYS A 124 16.22 26.65 -1.14
C LYS A 124 15.00 26.03 -0.45
N GLN A 125 14.99 26.00 0.89
CA GLN A 125 13.84 25.51 1.65
C GLN A 125 12.61 26.39 1.43
N GLN A 126 12.75 27.71 1.42
CA GLN A 126 11.64 28.64 1.17
C GLN A 126 11.05 28.43 -0.22
N LYS A 127 11.88 28.26 -1.25
CA LYS A 127 11.44 27.94 -2.61
C LYS A 127 10.71 26.60 -2.67
N HIS A 128 11.22 25.59 -1.96
CA HIS A 128 10.59 24.29 -1.86
C HIS A 128 9.22 24.36 -1.17
N ASN A 129 9.10 25.13 -0.09
CA ASN A 129 7.83 25.36 0.61
C ASN A 129 6.80 26.05 -0.30
N LEU A 130 7.24 27.06 -1.06
CA LEU A 130 6.40 27.75 -2.03
C LEU A 130 5.92 26.79 -3.13
N GLU A 131 6.80 25.93 -3.65
CA GLU A 131 6.43 24.90 -4.62
C GLU A 131 5.39 23.93 -4.03
N ASN A 132 5.60 23.45 -2.80
CA ASN A 132 4.66 22.56 -2.12
C ASN A 132 3.31 23.24 -1.86
N LEU A 133 3.29 24.53 -1.54
CA LEU A 133 2.07 25.32 -1.39
C LEU A 133 1.31 25.40 -2.71
N HIS A 134 1.99 25.73 -3.82
CA HIS A 134 1.37 25.75 -5.14
C HIS A 134 0.80 24.38 -5.53
N ARG A 135 1.53 23.29 -5.24
CA ARG A 135 1.10 21.92 -5.51
C ARG A 135 -0.14 21.55 -4.69
N THR A 136 -0.15 21.87 -3.40
CA THR A 136 -1.25 21.61 -2.47
C THR A 136 -2.51 22.40 -2.83
N CYS A 137 -2.37 23.70 -3.11
CA CYS A 137 -3.50 24.60 -3.34
C CYS A 137 -4.07 24.50 -4.75
N ALA A 138 -3.22 24.43 -5.78
CA ALA A 138 -3.70 24.35 -7.16
C ALA A 138 -4.11 22.93 -7.55
N GLY A 139 -3.45 21.91 -6.98
CA GLY A 139 -3.61 20.50 -7.36
C GLY A 139 -3.14 20.17 -8.78
N VAL A 140 -2.73 21.17 -9.56
CA VAL A 140 -2.19 21.06 -10.91
C VAL A 140 -1.02 22.02 -11.00
N THR A 141 0.16 21.52 -11.36
CA THR A 141 1.35 22.35 -11.56
C THR A 141 2.06 21.99 -12.85
N ALA A 142 2.64 22.98 -13.51
CA ALA A 142 3.49 22.78 -14.68
C ALA A 142 4.97 22.81 -14.25
N PHE A 143 5.78 21.97 -14.88
CA PHE A 143 7.22 21.90 -14.69
C PHE A 143 7.92 21.65 -16.01
N ARG A 144 9.19 22.02 -16.10
CA ARG A 144 9.99 21.84 -17.31
C ARG A 144 10.86 20.60 -17.17
N VAL A 145 10.87 19.78 -18.21
CA VAL A 145 11.70 18.57 -18.30
C VAL A 145 12.51 18.65 -19.57
N LYS A 146 13.75 18.16 -19.53
CA LYS A 146 14.57 17.97 -20.72
C LYS A 146 14.72 16.48 -20.98
N ASP A 147 14.33 16.03 -22.16
CA ASP A 147 14.64 14.69 -22.65
C ASP A 147 16.17 14.59 -22.82
N PRO A 148 16.84 13.60 -22.21
CA PRO A 148 18.27 13.40 -22.39
C PRO A 148 18.65 12.94 -23.81
N ASP A 149 17.69 12.47 -24.62
CA ASP A 149 17.98 12.00 -25.98
C ASP A 149 18.43 13.16 -26.90
N PRO A 150 19.62 13.08 -27.53
CA PRO A 150 20.09 14.08 -28.49
C PRO A 150 19.21 14.21 -29.74
N TYR A 151 18.42 13.18 -30.08
CA TYR A 151 17.49 13.20 -31.23
C TYR A 151 16.06 13.58 -30.83
N ALA A 152 15.84 14.02 -29.59
CA ALA A 152 14.53 14.39 -29.12
C ALA A 152 13.97 15.64 -29.85
N VAL A 153 12.66 15.59 -30.12
CA VAL A 153 11.92 16.70 -30.73
C VAL A 153 12.05 17.98 -29.88
N ASP A 154 12.19 19.14 -30.53
CA ASP A 154 12.35 20.46 -29.89
C ASP A 154 13.55 20.52 -28.91
N ASN A 155 14.69 19.94 -29.29
CA ASN A 155 15.90 19.84 -28.48
C ASN A 155 15.65 19.22 -27.09
N GLY A 156 14.69 18.28 -27.04
CA GLY A 156 14.26 17.61 -25.82
C GLY A 156 13.45 18.48 -24.86
N LYS A 157 12.95 19.65 -25.26
CA LYS A 157 12.12 20.49 -24.38
C LYS A 157 10.75 19.86 -24.19
N ILE A 158 10.45 19.45 -22.96
CA ILE A 158 9.19 18.85 -22.58
C ILE A 158 8.52 19.72 -21.52
N LEU A 159 7.23 20.02 -21.74
CA LEU A 159 6.36 20.61 -20.73
C LEU A 159 5.71 19.48 -19.94
N GLY A 160 6.12 19.32 -18.68
CA GLY A 160 5.48 18.43 -17.74
C GLY A 160 4.30 19.12 -17.04
N VAL A 161 3.20 18.39 -16.88
CA VAL A 161 2.08 18.77 -16.04
C VAL A 161 1.88 17.68 -15.00
N ARG A 162 1.91 18.08 -13.73
CA ARG A 162 1.67 17.24 -12.57
C ARG A 162 0.26 17.49 -12.07
N ILE A 163 -0.51 16.43 -11.90
CA ILE A 163 -1.88 16.46 -11.41
C ILE A 163 -1.93 15.68 -10.10
N GLU A 164 -2.22 16.38 -9.02
CA GLU A 164 -2.37 15.83 -7.69
C GLU A 164 -3.85 15.78 -7.30
N VAL A 165 -4.23 14.64 -6.75
CA VAL A 165 -5.59 14.36 -6.29
C VAL A 165 -5.49 14.05 -4.80
N SER A 166 -6.12 14.87 -3.98
CA SER A 166 -6.24 14.62 -2.54
C SER A 166 -7.60 14.02 -2.22
N VAL A 167 -7.60 12.88 -1.53
CA VAL A 167 -8.81 12.21 -1.05
C VAL A 167 -8.57 11.76 0.39
N LYS A 168 -9.56 12.00 1.26
CA LYS A 168 -9.49 11.69 2.71
C LYS A 168 -8.26 12.29 3.42
N GLY A 169 -7.90 13.52 3.07
CA GLY A 169 -6.76 14.23 3.70
C GLY A 169 -5.39 13.68 3.32
N LYS A 170 -5.31 12.77 2.34
CA LYS A 170 -4.05 12.24 1.80
C LYS A 170 -3.96 12.54 0.31
N PHE A 171 -2.74 12.74 -0.18
CA PHE A 171 -2.47 12.85 -1.61
C PHE A 171 -2.30 11.46 -2.21
N ALA A 172 -3.06 11.17 -3.26
CA ALA A 172 -2.81 10.01 -4.10
C ALA A 172 -1.50 10.18 -4.88
N ALA A 173 -1.02 9.08 -5.48
CA ALA A 173 0.13 9.16 -6.37
C ALA A 173 -0.14 10.19 -7.49
N PRO A 174 0.82 11.09 -7.77
CA PRO A 174 0.65 12.13 -8.77
C PRO A 174 0.53 11.52 -10.17
N TYR A 175 -0.35 12.10 -10.98
CA TYR A 175 -0.44 11.78 -12.40
C TYR A 175 0.38 12.78 -13.20
N TYR A 176 1.07 12.29 -14.23
CA TYR A 176 1.93 13.10 -15.08
C TYR A 176 1.41 13.10 -16.51
N LEU A 177 1.48 14.27 -17.12
CA LEU A 177 1.32 14.50 -18.55
C LEU A 177 2.60 15.15 -19.05
N LEU A 178 3.26 14.54 -20.02
CA LEU A 178 4.43 15.09 -20.69
C LEU A 178 4.02 15.52 -22.09
N LEU A 179 4.20 16.81 -22.38
CA LEU A 179 3.83 17.44 -23.64
C LEU A 179 5.09 17.86 -24.39
N ASN A 180 5.16 17.51 -25.67
CA ASN A 180 6.20 18.00 -26.57
C ASN A 180 5.58 18.96 -27.61
N ARG A 181 6.42 19.77 -28.23
CA ARG A 181 6.03 20.56 -29.40
C ARG A 181 6.38 19.76 -30.64
N ALA A 182 5.37 19.27 -31.36
CA ALA A 182 5.61 18.41 -32.53
C ALA A 182 6.34 19.16 -33.65
N PHE A 183 6.04 20.45 -33.80
CA PHE A 183 6.70 21.35 -34.72
C PHE A 183 7.13 22.62 -33.96
N PRO A 184 8.42 22.96 -33.93
CA PRO A 184 8.91 24.09 -33.15
C PRO A 184 8.33 25.44 -33.64
N GLU A 185 8.05 25.56 -34.93
CA GLU A 185 7.53 26.81 -35.53
C GLU A 185 6.06 27.08 -35.20
N ASN A 186 5.26 26.01 -35.04
CA ASN A 186 3.82 26.13 -34.89
C ASN A 186 3.39 26.24 -33.42
N GLY A 187 4.28 25.91 -32.47
CA GLY A 187 4.02 26.00 -31.03
C GLY A 187 2.97 25.02 -30.48
N ASP A 188 2.33 24.23 -31.35
CA ASP A 188 1.30 23.25 -31.00
C ASP A 188 1.84 22.14 -30.09
N LEU A 189 1.13 21.91 -29.00
CA LEU A 189 1.45 20.89 -28.00
C LEU A 189 0.82 19.54 -28.39
N ARG A 190 1.60 18.48 -28.20
CA ARG A 190 1.18 17.08 -28.37
C ARG A 190 1.52 16.31 -27.10
N ILE A 191 0.70 15.33 -26.75
CA ILE A 191 1.03 14.39 -25.66
C ILE A 191 2.15 13.45 -26.12
N HIS A 192 3.25 13.47 -25.37
CA HIS A 192 4.37 12.55 -25.55
C HIS A 192 4.18 11.29 -24.68
N LYS A 193 4.02 11.45 -23.36
CA LYS A 193 3.82 10.34 -22.39
C LYS A 193 2.87 10.75 -21.27
N HIS A 194 2.22 9.78 -20.64
CA HIS A 194 1.35 10.02 -19.49
C HIS A 194 1.27 8.83 -18.53
N THR A 195 0.84 9.08 -17.29
CA THR A 195 0.55 8.03 -16.28
C THR A 195 -0.94 7.88 -15.99
N ILE A 196 -1.80 8.48 -16.80
CA ILE A 196 -3.26 8.46 -16.63
C ILE A 196 -3.82 7.04 -16.86
N PRO A 197 -4.72 6.53 -15.99
CA PRO A 197 -5.36 5.24 -16.16
C PRO A 197 -6.12 5.10 -17.49
N PRO A 198 -6.11 3.91 -18.13
CA PRO A 198 -6.74 3.70 -19.43
C PRO A 198 -8.27 3.83 -19.41
N CYS A 199 -8.90 3.74 -18.24
CA CYS A 199 -10.34 3.94 -18.08
C CYS A 199 -10.79 5.39 -18.28
N ILE A 200 -9.85 6.34 -18.30
CA ILE A 200 -10.12 7.76 -18.56
C ILE A 200 -9.90 8.03 -20.05
N PRO A 201 -10.88 8.62 -20.76
CA PRO A 201 -10.83 8.80 -22.21
C PRO A 201 -9.92 9.97 -22.61
N LEU A 202 -8.61 9.82 -22.43
CA LEU A 202 -7.62 10.87 -22.69
C LEU A 202 -7.66 11.34 -24.15
N GLN A 203 -7.72 10.42 -25.11
CA GLN A 203 -7.70 10.77 -26.53
C GLN A 203 -8.91 11.62 -26.95
N ALA A 204 -10.09 11.35 -26.39
CA ALA A 204 -11.28 12.17 -26.65
C ALA A 204 -11.12 13.58 -26.06
N LEU A 205 -10.47 13.71 -24.90
CA LEU A 205 -10.17 15.02 -24.31
C LEU A 205 -9.12 15.77 -25.14
N VAL A 206 -8.09 15.08 -25.62
CA VAL A 206 -7.04 15.65 -26.49
C VAL A 206 -7.63 16.14 -27.79
N ALA A 207 -8.41 15.33 -28.49
CA ALA A 207 -9.05 15.73 -29.75
C ALA A 207 -9.95 16.98 -29.58
N ARG A 208 -10.56 17.14 -28.39
CA ARG A 208 -11.42 18.28 -28.07
C ARG A 208 -10.66 19.55 -27.71
N TYR A 209 -9.58 19.45 -26.96
CA TYR A 209 -8.89 20.61 -26.34
C TYR A 209 -7.49 20.89 -26.91
N LEU A 210 -6.86 19.90 -27.54
CA LEU A 210 -5.57 19.98 -28.24
C LEU A 210 -5.72 19.45 -29.68
N PRO A 211 -6.55 20.09 -30.53
CA PRO A 211 -6.62 19.73 -31.94
C PRO A 211 -5.25 19.95 -32.58
N GLN A 212 -4.79 18.97 -33.37
CA GLN A 212 -3.58 19.12 -34.17
C GLN A 212 -3.96 19.75 -35.51
N ARG A 213 -3.16 20.73 -35.98
CA ARG A 213 -3.26 21.20 -37.36
C ARG A 213 -2.80 20.07 -38.29
N SER A 214 -3.66 19.66 -39.22
CA SER A 214 -3.25 18.76 -40.30
C SER A 214 -2.34 19.52 -41.27
N PRO A 215 -1.19 18.97 -41.68
CA PRO A 215 -0.26 19.63 -42.61
C PRO A 215 -0.74 19.67 -44.08
N SER A 216 -2.04 19.51 -44.34
CA SER A 216 -2.58 19.35 -45.69
C SER A 216 -4.06 19.74 -45.77
N SER A 217 -4.30 21.02 -46.02
CA SER A 217 -5.43 21.45 -46.86
C SER A 217 -4.82 22.21 -48.03
N GLU A 218 -4.50 21.51 -49.12
CA GLU A 218 -4.15 22.10 -50.42
C GLU A 218 -5.32 22.89 -51.04
N ASN A 219 -6.52 22.77 -50.46
CA ASN A 219 -7.65 23.63 -50.79
C ASN A 219 -7.69 24.82 -49.83
N GLY A 220 -7.37 26.01 -50.37
CA GLY A 220 -7.13 27.28 -49.68
C GLY A 220 -8.27 27.90 -48.85
N SER A 221 -9.09 27.10 -48.16
CA SER A 221 -9.85 27.60 -47.02
C SER A 221 -8.95 27.52 -45.78
N MET A 222 -8.50 28.68 -45.27
CA MET A 222 -7.95 28.82 -43.92
C MET A 222 -9.05 28.39 -42.91
N GLN A 223 -9.23 27.10 -42.68
CA GLN A 223 -9.88 26.65 -41.47
C GLN A 223 -8.90 26.95 -40.34
N GLN A 224 -9.09 28.11 -39.71
CA GLN A 224 -8.44 28.46 -38.45
C GLN A 224 -8.75 27.33 -37.47
N SER A 225 -7.83 26.39 -37.32
CA SER A 225 -7.93 25.33 -36.34
C SER A 225 -8.15 25.99 -34.98
N ARG A 226 -9.17 25.53 -34.24
CA ARG A 226 -9.48 26.09 -32.92
C ARG A 226 -8.21 26.21 -32.06
N PRO A 227 -8.01 27.32 -31.35
CA PRO A 227 -6.84 27.49 -30.51
C PRO A 227 -6.79 26.40 -29.44
N GLN A 228 -5.60 25.87 -29.21
CA GLN A 228 -5.36 24.86 -28.18
C GLN A 228 -5.61 25.45 -26.78
N ASP A 229 -6.33 24.72 -25.93
CA ASP A 229 -6.61 25.13 -24.55
C ASP A 229 -6.14 24.04 -23.58
N LEU A 230 -4.87 24.12 -23.21
CA LEU A 230 -4.26 23.21 -22.24
C LEU A 230 -4.91 23.33 -20.86
N HIS A 231 -5.33 24.53 -20.47
CA HIS A 231 -5.90 24.76 -19.15
C HIS A 231 -7.24 24.05 -18.99
N ARG A 232 -8.12 24.12 -20.01
CA ARG A 232 -9.37 23.36 -20.03
C ARG A 232 -9.12 21.85 -20.07
N LEU A 233 -8.18 21.39 -20.88
CA LEU A 233 -7.82 19.97 -20.94
C LEU A 233 -7.48 19.45 -19.54
N VAL A 234 -6.52 20.11 -18.87
CA VAL A 234 -6.00 19.66 -17.59
C VAL A 234 -7.06 19.80 -16.49
N ARG A 235 -7.88 20.86 -16.51
CA ARG A 235 -9.00 21.03 -15.58
C ARG A 235 -10.02 19.91 -15.70
N THR A 236 -10.44 19.58 -16.93
CA THR A 236 -11.39 18.48 -17.17
C THR A 236 -10.78 17.14 -16.82
N LEU A 237 -9.51 16.91 -17.17
CA LEU A 237 -8.81 15.68 -16.81
C LEU A 237 -8.68 15.50 -15.30
N ARG A 238 -8.31 16.55 -14.55
CA ARG A 238 -8.28 16.50 -13.09
C ARG A 238 -9.65 16.16 -12.52
N GLN A 239 -10.72 16.73 -13.07
CA GLN A 239 -12.08 16.40 -12.65
C GLN A 239 -12.40 14.91 -12.85
N GLU A 240 -12.00 14.31 -13.97
CA GLU A 240 -12.16 12.86 -14.19
C GLU A 240 -11.35 12.02 -13.21
N LEU A 241 -10.09 12.41 -12.93
CA LEU A 241 -9.22 11.70 -12.00
C LEU A 241 -9.74 11.77 -10.55
N VAL A 242 -10.15 12.96 -10.09
CA VAL A 242 -10.77 13.14 -8.77
C VAL A 242 -12.04 12.30 -8.68
N SER A 243 -12.88 12.35 -9.72
CA SER A 243 -14.11 11.58 -9.80
C SER A 243 -13.87 10.06 -9.75
N HIS A 244 -12.83 9.57 -10.43
CA HIS A 244 -12.42 8.16 -10.39
C HIS A 244 -11.98 7.73 -8.99
N GLN A 245 -11.12 8.52 -8.34
CA GLN A 245 -10.69 8.20 -6.97
C GLN A 245 -11.85 8.23 -5.98
N LEU A 246 -12.76 9.21 -6.08
CA LEU A 246 -13.95 9.28 -5.22
C LEU A 246 -14.88 8.07 -5.41
N ARG A 247 -15.02 7.54 -6.63
CA ARG A 247 -15.81 6.32 -6.86
C ARG A 247 -15.17 5.09 -6.24
N LEU A 248 -13.85 4.93 -6.37
CA LEU A 248 -13.13 3.84 -5.69
C LEU A 248 -13.30 3.93 -4.18
N ASP A 249 -13.13 5.13 -3.64
CA ASP A 249 -13.30 5.40 -2.23
C ASP A 249 -14.74 5.17 -1.72
N ALA A 250 -15.74 5.41 -2.57
CA ALA A 250 -17.13 5.12 -2.27
C ALA A 250 -17.41 3.61 -2.17
N VAL A 251 -16.80 2.79 -3.04
CA VAL A 251 -16.90 1.32 -2.96
C VAL A 251 -16.29 0.82 -1.64
N VAL A 252 -15.09 1.30 -1.31
CA VAL A 252 -14.41 0.98 -0.04
C VAL A 252 -15.26 1.39 1.16
N LYS A 253 -15.83 2.61 1.12
CA LYS A 253 -16.72 3.10 2.17
C LYS A 253 -17.97 2.22 2.30
N LEU A 254 -18.64 1.89 1.20
CA LEU A 254 -19.82 1.03 1.22
C LEU A 254 -19.54 -0.36 1.80
N ARG A 255 -18.38 -0.96 1.49
CA ARG A 255 -17.94 -2.23 2.08
C ARG A 255 -17.78 -2.11 3.59
N ARG A 256 -17.08 -1.08 4.04
CA ARG A 256 -16.87 -0.80 5.46
C ARG A 256 -18.18 -0.57 6.20
N ASP A 257 -19.06 0.26 5.66
CA ASP A 257 -20.34 0.60 6.28
C ASP A 257 -21.23 -0.65 6.36
N ALA A 258 -21.17 -1.52 5.33
CA ALA A 258 -21.84 -2.82 5.32
C ALA A 258 -21.22 -3.83 6.31
N GLY A 259 -20.10 -3.53 6.95
CA GLY A 259 -19.43 -4.41 7.90
C GLY A 259 -18.63 -5.54 7.24
N LEU A 260 -18.27 -5.39 5.95
CA LEU A 260 -17.41 -6.31 5.22
C LEU A 260 -15.94 -5.92 5.49
N SER A 261 -15.10 -6.89 5.89
CA SER A 261 -13.66 -6.62 6.12
C SER A 261 -12.97 -6.24 4.80
N GLU A 262 -11.94 -5.40 4.90
CA GLU A 262 -11.09 -4.95 3.78
C GLU A 262 -10.11 -6.04 3.32
N ASP A 263 -10.01 -7.15 4.07
CA ASP A 263 -9.01 -8.20 3.85
C ASP A 263 -9.38 -9.11 2.68
N PHE A 264 -8.97 -8.70 1.49
CA PHE A 264 -8.84 -9.60 0.34
C PHE A 264 -7.62 -10.51 0.55
N GLY A 265 -7.70 -11.54 1.41
CA GLY A 265 -6.59 -12.52 1.40
C GLY A 265 -6.46 -13.57 2.50
N ALA A 266 -7.15 -13.51 3.63
CA ALA A 266 -6.88 -14.46 4.72
C ALA A 266 -8.14 -15.24 5.14
N GLY A 267 -8.33 -16.42 4.53
CA GLY A 267 -8.76 -17.69 5.14
C GLY A 267 -9.91 -17.76 6.17
N SER A 268 -10.65 -16.68 6.43
CA SER A 268 -11.73 -16.66 7.43
C SER A 268 -13.05 -16.98 6.74
N VAL A 269 -13.33 -18.28 6.61
CA VAL A 269 -14.59 -18.85 6.11
C VAL A 269 -15.72 -18.69 7.14
N ARG A 270 -15.91 -17.47 7.64
CA ARG A 270 -17.18 -17.06 8.24
C ARG A 270 -17.65 -15.88 7.42
N ARG A 271 -18.49 -16.16 6.42
CA ARG A 271 -19.32 -15.18 5.71
C ARG A 271 -20.17 -14.46 6.75
N ARG A 272 -19.60 -13.47 7.44
CA ARG A 272 -20.34 -12.60 8.33
C ARG A 272 -21.32 -11.88 7.43
N ARG A 273 -22.62 -12.12 7.64
CA ARG A 273 -23.67 -11.33 7.01
C ARG A 273 -23.41 -9.88 7.40
N GLY A 274 -23.14 -9.04 6.40
CA GLY A 274 -23.04 -7.62 6.60
C GLY A 274 -24.39 -7.02 7.00
N LYS A 275 -24.39 -5.74 7.37
CA LYS A 275 -25.62 -4.99 7.61
C LYS A 275 -26.55 -5.05 6.39
N ALA A 276 -27.86 -5.00 6.62
CA ALA A 276 -28.89 -5.18 5.58
C ALA A 276 -28.81 -6.51 4.79
N GLY A 277 -28.16 -7.54 5.34
CA GLY A 277 -28.02 -8.85 4.69
C GLY A 277 -27.06 -8.85 3.50
N ILE A 278 -26.22 -7.82 3.35
CA ILE A 278 -25.25 -7.71 2.27
C ILE A 278 -24.12 -8.72 2.49
N ALA A 279 -23.82 -9.49 1.45
CA ALA A 279 -22.75 -10.48 1.44
C ALA A 279 -21.46 -9.94 0.78
N ASP A 280 -21.58 -9.09 -0.24
CA ASP A 280 -20.43 -8.55 -0.98
C ASP A 280 -20.79 -7.24 -1.69
N VAL A 281 -19.79 -6.36 -1.85
CA VAL A 281 -19.88 -5.12 -2.63
C VAL A 281 -18.60 -4.96 -3.45
N LYS A 282 -18.71 -4.90 -4.77
CA LYS A 282 -17.54 -4.79 -5.67
C LYS A 282 -17.79 -3.81 -6.82
N ALA A 283 -16.71 -3.19 -7.31
CA ALA A 283 -16.73 -2.52 -8.60
C ALA A 283 -16.71 -3.57 -9.71
N ILE A 284 -17.57 -3.41 -10.72
CA ILE A 284 -17.59 -4.29 -11.90
C ILE A 284 -16.48 -3.89 -12.88
N ASP A 285 -16.25 -2.58 -13.02
CA ASP A 285 -15.29 -2.01 -13.95
C ASP A 285 -14.13 -1.31 -13.24
N VAL A 286 -13.00 -1.18 -13.95
CA VAL A 286 -11.80 -0.48 -13.46
C VAL A 286 -12.07 1.00 -13.17
N ALA A 287 -13.07 1.61 -13.82
CA ALA A 287 -13.45 2.99 -13.58
C ALA A 287 -14.39 3.15 -12.37
N ALA A 288 -14.81 2.05 -11.75
CA ALA A 288 -15.80 1.96 -10.67
C ALA A 288 -17.08 2.74 -10.97
N ARG A 289 -17.49 2.81 -12.25
CA ARG A 289 -18.76 3.43 -12.66
C ARG A 289 -19.94 2.53 -12.34
N GLU A 290 -19.74 1.21 -12.35
CA GLU A 290 -20.78 0.25 -12.02
C GLU A 290 -20.38 -0.53 -10.76
N ILE A 291 -21.25 -0.48 -9.75
CA ILE A 291 -21.07 -1.20 -8.48
C ILE A 291 -22.08 -2.33 -8.41
N GLU A 292 -21.62 -3.52 -8.06
CA GLU A 292 -22.47 -4.68 -7.76
C GLU A 292 -22.56 -4.87 -6.24
N ILE A 293 -23.78 -4.90 -5.72
CA ILE A 293 -24.10 -5.32 -4.36
C ILE A 293 -24.73 -6.71 -4.46
N ARG A 294 -24.23 -7.66 -3.68
CA ARG A 294 -24.79 -9.01 -3.57
C ARG A 294 -25.26 -9.25 -2.15
N TRP A 295 -26.49 -9.73 -2.01
CA TRP A 295 -27.09 -10.11 -0.72
C TRP A 295 -26.89 -11.59 -0.42
N ALA A 296 -27.10 -11.97 0.84
CA ALA A 296 -26.95 -13.35 1.31
C ALA A 296 -27.98 -14.32 0.71
N ASP A 297 -29.12 -13.82 0.22
CA ASP A 297 -30.16 -14.56 -0.50
C ASP A 297 -29.82 -14.78 -1.99
N ALA A 298 -28.63 -14.36 -2.43
CA ALA A 298 -28.18 -14.33 -3.82
C ALA A 298 -28.86 -13.29 -4.72
N SER A 299 -29.70 -12.41 -4.17
CA SER A 299 -30.18 -11.23 -4.88
C SER A 299 -29.01 -10.29 -5.21
N THR A 300 -29.12 -9.56 -6.32
CA THR A 300 -28.05 -8.67 -6.80
C THR A 300 -28.61 -7.32 -7.22
N ALA A 301 -27.82 -6.26 -7.01
CA ALA A 301 -28.14 -4.93 -7.51
C ALA A 301 -26.92 -4.33 -8.19
N ARG A 302 -27.14 -3.76 -9.36
CA ARG A 302 -26.14 -3.03 -10.12
C ARG A 302 -26.49 -1.55 -10.12
N ILE A 303 -25.52 -0.75 -9.73
CA ILE A 303 -25.66 0.69 -9.53
C ILE A 303 -24.70 1.38 -10.48
N LEU A 304 -25.22 2.22 -11.37
CA LEU A 304 -24.44 3.09 -12.23
C LEU A 304 -24.26 4.45 -11.55
N LEU A 305 -23.01 4.86 -11.39
CA LEU A 305 -22.62 6.12 -10.79
C LEU A 305 -22.24 7.17 -11.83
N SER A 306 -22.72 8.39 -11.60
CA SER A 306 -22.27 9.59 -12.28
C SER A 306 -20.86 9.99 -11.87
N LYS A 307 -20.29 10.95 -12.60
CA LYS A 307 -19.03 11.61 -12.23
C LYS A 307 -19.08 12.34 -10.88
N LYS A 308 -20.26 12.68 -10.38
CA LYS A 308 -20.43 13.40 -9.10
C LYS A 308 -20.71 12.45 -7.92
N GLY A 309 -20.68 11.13 -8.13
CA GLY A 309 -21.03 10.14 -7.09
C GLY A 309 -22.54 9.98 -6.86
N VAL A 310 -23.37 10.57 -7.72
CA VAL A 310 -24.83 10.39 -7.73
C VAL A 310 -25.18 9.12 -8.50
N VAL A 311 -26.15 8.36 -8.01
CA VAL A 311 -26.70 7.16 -8.62
C VAL A 311 -27.60 7.52 -9.81
N GLU A 312 -27.19 7.19 -11.02
CA GLU A 312 -27.97 7.46 -12.25
C GLU A 312 -29.00 6.34 -12.50
N LYS A 313 -28.53 5.08 -12.41
CA LYS A 313 -29.34 3.90 -12.72
C LYS A 313 -29.12 2.82 -11.67
N VAL A 314 -30.20 2.12 -11.32
CA VAL A 314 -30.17 0.96 -10.43
C VAL A 314 -31.00 -0.12 -11.07
N VAL A 315 -30.47 -1.33 -11.07
CA VAL A 315 -31.21 -2.54 -11.46
C VAL A 315 -30.99 -3.56 -10.36
N ALA A 316 -32.05 -3.94 -9.66
CA ALA A 316 -32.02 -4.98 -8.63
C ALA A 316 -32.81 -6.20 -9.10
N ARG A 317 -32.23 -7.38 -8.94
CA ARG A 317 -32.82 -8.67 -9.31
C ARG A 317 -32.82 -9.61 -8.12
N SER A 318 -33.90 -10.37 -8.01
CA SER A 318 -34.04 -11.45 -7.03
C SER A 318 -33.05 -12.58 -7.32
N SER A 319 -32.96 -13.54 -6.40
CA SER A 319 -32.10 -14.71 -6.49
C SER A 319 -32.32 -15.57 -7.74
N ASP A 320 -33.53 -15.54 -8.29
CA ASP A 320 -33.94 -16.20 -9.54
C ASP A 320 -33.43 -15.49 -10.81
N GLY A 321 -32.92 -14.26 -10.69
CA GLY A 321 -32.51 -13.40 -11.80
C GLY A 321 -33.65 -12.91 -12.70
N SER A 322 -34.87 -13.41 -12.51
CA SER A 322 -36.04 -13.13 -13.35
C SER A 322 -36.82 -11.93 -12.83
N THR A 323 -36.98 -11.84 -11.51
CA THR A 323 -37.84 -10.83 -10.90
C THR A 323 -37.07 -9.56 -10.55
N ARG A 324 -37.53 -8.42 -11.09
CA ARG A 324 -36.95 -7.10 -10.81
C ARG A 324 -37.48 -6.53 -9.49
N MET A 325 -36.58 -6.25 -8.56
CA MET A 325 -36.91 -5.82 -7.19
C MET A 325 -37.09 -4.29 -7.12
N LYS A 326 -38.27 -3.79 -7.55
CA LYS A 326 -38.56 -2.35 -7.61
C LYS A 326 -38.45 -1.64 -6.25
N ALA A 327 -38.70 -2.32 -5.13
CA ALA A 327 -38.59 -1.75 -3.80
C ALA A 327 -37.14 -1.35 -3.47
N ILE A 328 -36.18 -2.25 -3.73
CA ILE A 328 -34.75 -1.99 -3.56
C ILE A 328 -34.28 -0.87 -4.51
N GLU A 329 -34.74 -0.88 -5.76
CA GLU A 329 -34.37 0.18 -6.72
C GLU A 329 -34.84 1.57 -6.26
N ARG A 330 -36.06 1.66 -5.72
CA ARG A 330 -36.56 2.91 -5.12
C ARG A 330 -35.75 3.27 -3.89
N ALA A 331 -35.47 2.34 -2.98
CA ALA A 331 -34.69 2.61 -1.77
C ALA A 331 -33.30 3.19 -2.10
N VAL A 332 -32.59 2.60 -3.07
CA VAL A 332 -31.27 3.08 -3.50
C VAL A 332 -31.33 4.47 -4.14
N LYS A 333 -32.37 4.76 -4.93
CA LYS A 333 -32.54 6.05 -5.62
C LYS A 333 -33.17 7.16 -4.78
N ASN A 334 -33.93 6.81 -3.75
CA ASN A 334 -34.64 7.78 -2.91
C ASN A 334 -33.66 8.68 -2.12
N GLY A 335 -34.16 9.78 -1.58
CA GLY A 335 -33.37 10.72 -0.78
C GLY A 335 -32.45 11.59 -1.64
N ASP A 336 -31.17 11.69 -1.24
CA ASP A 336 -30.16 12.54 -1.91
C ASP A 336 -29.57 11.92 -3.19
N GLY A 337 -29.91 10.65 -3.49
CA GLY A 337 -29.42 9.90 -4.63
C GLY A 337 -27.91 9.65 -4.62
N ARG A 338 -27.20 9.95 -3.52
CA ARG A 338 -25.76 9.78 -3.41
C ARG A 338 -25.39 8.36 -3.02
N VAL A 339 -24.22 7.91 -3.48
CA VAL A 339 -23.71 6.56 -3.18
C VAL A 339 -23.44 6.35 -1.69
N GLU A 340 -23.02 7.39 -0.97
CA GLU A 340 -22.63 7.30 0.44
C GLU A 340 -23.81 6.97 1.36
N GLY A 341 -25.03 7.37 1.01
CA GLY A 341 -26.24 7.12 1.81
C GLY A 341 -26.99 5.84 1.43
N VAL A 342 -26.48 5.05 0.47
CA VAL A 342 -27.20 3.88 -0.05
C VAL A 342 -27.49 2.86 1.04
N LEU A 343 -26.53 2.59 1.93
CA LEU A 343 -26.70 1.57 2.97
C LEU A 343 -27.77 1.97 3.98
N GLU A 344 -27.76 3.22 4.46
CA GLU A 344 -28.76 3.72 5.42
C GLU A 344 -30.18 3.61 4.84
N ARG A 345 -30.33 3.93 3.55
CA ARG A 345 -31.62 3.79 2.86
C ARG A 345 -32.06 2.35 2.71
N LEU A 346 -31.13 1.43 2.46
CA LEU A 346 -31.43 0.01 2.39
C LEU A 346 -31.87 -0.55 3.75
N VAL A 347 -31.17 -0.19 4.82
CA VAL A 347 -31.54 -0.59 6.20
C VAL A 347 -32.94 -0.08 6.55
N ARG A 348 -33.21 1.22 6.32
CA ARG A 348 -34.53 1.80 6.57
C ARG A 348 -35.64 1.13 5.75
N SER A 349 -35.34 0.73 4.52
CA SER A 349 -36.31 0.02 3.68
C SER A 349 -36.58 -1.42 4.14
N SER A 350 -35.59 -2.07 4.77
CA SER A 350 -35.76 -3.41 5.34
C SER A 350 -36.48 -3.41 6.69
N GLU A 351 -36.46 -2.30 7.42
CA GLU A 351 -37.19 -2.13 8.69
C GLU A 351 -38.66 -1.69 8.48
N ALA A 352 -38.98 -1.14 7.31
CA ALA A 352 -40.33 -0.67 6.96
C ALA A 352 -41.22 -1.75 6.32
N VAL A 353 -40.69 -2.97 6.16
CA VAL A 353 -41.39 -4.18 5.67
C VAL A 353 -41.46 -5.15 6.84
#